data_AF-A0A358PH53-F1
#
_entry.id   AF-A0A358PH53-F1
#
_cell.length_a   1.000
_cell.length_b   1.000
_cell.length_c   1.000
_cell.angle_alpha   90.00
_cell.angle_beta   90.00
_cell.angle_gamma   90.00
#
_symmetry.space_group_name_H-M   'P 1'
#
loop_
_entity.id
_entity.type
_entity.pdbx_description
1 polymer ?
#
loop_
_entity_poly.entity_id
_entity_poly.type
_entity_poly.pdbx_seq_one_letter_code
_entity_poly.pdbx_strand_id
1 'polypeptide(L)'
;MKKCVLYDGKVCNDCGECNRCDLDPGKICDNCGKCLQRGSDEFNSIIYRYPAEDENECECGCECDHHENGEELNSADFDEFLDEPIELGVPDPIQIDPA
;
A
#
# COMPACT_ATOMS: atom_id res chain seq x y z
N MET A 1 -27.95 4.31 -19.96
CA MET A 1 -26.70 4.22 -20.75
C MET A 1 -25.51 4.33 -19.83
N LYS A 2 -24.51 3.46 -19.99
CA LYS A 2 -23.27 3.50 -19.20
C LYS A 2 -22.32 4.54 -19.81
N LYS A 3 -21.68 5.35 -18.97
CA LYS A 3 -20.65 6.31 -19.40
C LYS A 3 -19.29 5.63 -19.52
N CYS A 4 -18.43 6.16 -20.39
CA CYS A 4 -17.03 5.74 -20.46
C CYS A 4 -16.29 6.23 -19.21
N VAL A 5 -15.41 5.38 -18.66
CA VAL A 5 -14.61 5.72 -17.46
C VAL A 5 -13.32 6.49 -17.81
N LEU A 6 -12.83 6.35 -19.03
CA LEU A 6 -11.61 7.04 -19.49
C LEU A 6 -11.90 8.41 -20.10
N TYR A 7 -13.06 8.56 -20.74
CA TYR A 7 -13.41 9.75 -21.51
C TYR A 7 -14.73 10.34 -21.05
N ASP A 8 -14.63 11.46 -20.34
CA ASP A 8 -15.79 12.23 -19.92
C ASP A 8 -16.67 12.63 -21.12
N GLY A 9 -17.98 12.60 -20.88
CA GLY A 9 -18.98 12.90 -21.91
C GLY A 9 -19.19 11.81 -22.96
N LYS A 10 -18.38 10.74 -22.99
CA LYS A 10 -18.59 9.61 -23.92
C LYS A 10 -19.46 8.51 -23.32
N VAL A 11 -20.21 7.85 -24.20
CA VAL A 11 -21.00 6.65 -23.89
C VAL A 11 -20.10 5.43 -24.07
N CYS A 12 -20.19 4.47 -23.15
CA CYS A 12 -19.47 3.21 -23.26
C CYS A 12 -19.98 2.42 -24.49
N ASN A 13 -19.05 2.00 -25.34
CA ASN A 13 -19.28 1.16 -26.52
C ASN A 13 -18.60 -0.21 -26.43
N ASP A 14 -18.18 -0.60 -25.22
CA ASP A 14 -17.54 -1.88 -24.90
C ASP A 14 -16.26 -2.16 -25.70
N CYS A 15 -15.46 -1.12 -25.99
CA CYS A 15 -14.18 -1.26 -26.70
C CYS A 15 -13.10 -2.05 -25.93
N GLY A 16 -13.22 -2.16 -24.60
CA GLY A 16 -12.27 -2.88 -23.75
C GLY A 16 -10.94 -2.16 -23.48
N GLU A 17 -10.79 -0.91 -23.95
CA GLU A 17 -9.58 -0.09 -23.75
C GLU A 17 -9.25 0.11 -22.27
N CYS A 18 -10.25 0.36 -21.43
CA CYS A 18 -10.09 0.50 -19.98
C CYS A 18 -9.54 -0.74 -19.27
N ASN A 19 -9.44 -1.88 -19.97
CA ASN A 19 -8.86 -3.12 -19.44
C ASN A 19 -7.41 -3.34 -19.91
N ARG A 20 -6.82 -2.40 -20.64
CA ARG A 20 -5.43 -2.48 -21.13
C ARG A 20 -4.52 -1.61 -20.29
N CYS A 21 -3.24 -1.99 -20.21
CA CYS A 21 -2.24 -1.18 -19.53
C CYS A 21 -1.83 0.00 -20.41
N ASP A 22 -1.79 1.21 -19.85
CA ASP A 22 -1.39 2.41 -20.59
C ASP A 22 0.08 2.38 -21.05
N LEU A 23 0.94 1.68 -20.32
CA LEU A 23 2.36 1.51 -20.67
C LEU A 23 2.59 0.40 -21.69
N ASP A 24 1.74 -0.64 -21.70
CA ASP A 24 1.84 -1.77 -22.61
C ASP A 24 0.43 -2.20 -23.07
N PRO A 25 0.00 -1.76 -24.28
CA PRO A 25 -1.31 -2.10 -24.83
C PRO A 25 -1.54 -3.61 -25.05
N GLY A 26 -0.48 -4.44 -25.03
CA GLY A 26 -0.57 -5.90 -25.10
C GLY A 26 -0.97 -6.56 -23.77
N LYS A 27 -0.80 -5.85 -22.64
CA LYS A 27 -1.05 -6.38 -21.29
C LYS A 27 -2.47 -5.99 -20.79
N ILE A 28 -3.12 -6.92 -20.09
CA ILE A 28 -4.32 -6.60 -19.30
C ILE A 28 -3.92 -5.79 -18.06
N CYS A 29 -4.62 -4.69 -17.81
CA CYS A 29 -4.36 -3.88 -16.63
C CYS A 29 -4.67 -4.67 -15.36
N ASP A 30 -3.67 -4.77 -14.48
CA ASP A 30 -3.73 -5.38 -13.15
C ASP A 30 -3.81 -4.33 -12.03
N ASN A 31 -4.07 -3.07 -12.40
CA ASN A 31 -4.12 -1.92 -11.48
C ASN A 31 -2.82 -1.71 -10.66
N CYS A 32 -1.65 -2.07 -11.21
CA CYS A 32 -0.37 -1.90 -10.49
C CYS A 32 0.07 -0.45 -10.28
N GLY A 33 -0.57 0.53 -10.93
CA GLY A 33 -0.29 1.96 -10.75
C GLY A 33 1.05 2.46 -11.32
N LYS A 34 1.82 1.62 -12.03
CA LYS A 34 3.12 2.03 -12.63
C LYS A 34 2.99 3.08 -13.73
N CYS A 35 1.83 3.18 -14.38
CA CYS A 35 1.53 4.22 -15.36
C CYS A 35 1.24 5.59 -14.71
N LEU A 36 1.00 5.64 -13.40
CA LEU A 36 0.76 6.87 -12.67
C LEU A 36 2.11 7.51 -12.33
N GLN A 37 2.35 8.70 -12.87
CA GLN A 37 3.60 9.42 -12.64
C GLN A 37 3.61 9.92 -11.19
N ARG A 38 4.50 9.38 -10.36
CA ARG A 38 4.68 9.86 -8.98
C ARG A 38 5.20 11.30 -9.00
N GLY A 39 4.49 12.19 -8.30
CA GLY A 39 4.87 13.60 -8.18
C GLY A 39 4.36 14.51 -9.29
N SER A 40 3.48 14.04 -10.18
CA SER A 40 2.67 14.97 -10.98
C SER A 40 1.55 15.56 -10.13
N ASP A 41 1.31 16.85 -10.29
CA ASP A 41 0.26 17.64 -9.63
C ASP A 41 -1.16 17.23 -10.09
N GLU A 42 -1.26 16.20 -10.93
CA GLU A 42 -2.49 15.72 -11.56
C GLU A 42 -3.30 14.77 -10.66
N PHE A 43 -2.76 14.37 -9.50
CA PHE A 43 -3.43 13.47 -8.56
C PHE A 43 -3.44 14.02 -7.14
N ASN A 44 -4.57 13.89 -6.46
CA ASN A 44 -4.68 14.19 -5.03
C ASN A 44 -4.05 13.04 -4.22
N SER A 45 -2.93 13.30 -3.55
CA SER A 45 -2.32 12.36 -2.61
C SER A 45 -2.82 12.60 -1.18
N ILE A 46 -3.24 11.53 -0.49
CA ILE A 46 -3.41 11.57 0.97
C ILE A 46 -2.12 11.02 1.57
N ILE A 47 -1.37 11.90 2.25
CA ILE A 47 -0.17 11.52 2.99
C ILE A 47 -0.61 11.10 4.38
N TYR A 48 -0.63 9.80 4.66
CA TYR A 48 -0.81 9.29 6.02
C TYR A 48 0.53 9.44 6.75
N ARG A 49 0.58 10.35 7.73
CA ARG A 49 1.68 10.42 8.69
C ARG A 49 1.32 9.49 9.83
N TYR A 50 2.11 8.44 10.03
CA TYR A 50 2.07 7.72 11.31
C TYR A 50 2.43 8.73 12.41
N PRO A 51 1.66 8.77 13.52
CA PRO A 51 2.13 9.47 14.70
C PRO A 51 3.50 8.88 15.05
N ALA A 52 4.50 9.73 15.22
CA ALA A 52 5.73 9.29 15.86
C ALA A 52 5.30 8.69 17.21
N GLU A 53 5.57 7.41 17.39
CA GLU A 53 5.44 6.78 18.70
C GLU A 53 6.31 7.61 19.65
N ASP A 54 5.72 8.09 20.74
CA ASP A 54 6.38 8.90 21.76
C ASP A 54 7.79 8.34 22.03
N GLU A 55 8.81 9.19 21.99
CA GLU A 55 10.23 8.82 22.03
C GLU A 55 10.70 8.21 23.37
N ASN A 56 9.83 7.62 24.20
CA ASN A 56 10.23 7.12 25.51
C ASN A 56 9.34 6.01 26.09
N GLU A 57 9.47 4.79 25.58
CA GLU A 57 9.23 3.59 26.40
C GLU A 57 10.20 2.45 26.05
N CYS A 58 11.50 2.73 26.22
CA CYS A 58 12.48 1.67 26.45
C CYS A 58 12.74 1.58 27.95
N GLU A 59 11.99 0.74 28.65
CA GLU A 59 12.26 0.38 30.06
C GLU A 59 12.99 -0.98 30.12
N CYS A 60 14.12 -1.10 29.42
CA CYS A 60 15.10 -2.17 29.70
C CYS A 60 16.25 -1.56 30.49
N GLY A 61 16.39 -1.98 31.74
CA GLY A 61 17.50 -1.62 32.62
C GLY A 61 18.81 -2.26 32.16
N CYS A 62 19.30 -1.85 30.99
CA CYS A 62 20.46 -2.41 30.34
C CYS A 62 21.33 -1.23 29.83
N GLU A 63 22.60 -1.18 30.22
CA GLU A 63 23.58 -0.22 29.69
C GLU A 63 23.94 -0.61 28.25
N CYS A 64 23.25 -0.06 27.23
CA CYS A 64 23.64 -0.27 25.83
C CYS A 64 23.72 1.03 25.03
N ASP A 65 24.92 1.32 24.54
CA ASP A 65 25.29 2.44 23.65
C ASP A 65 24.83 2.19 22.18
N HIS A 66 23.53 2.04 21.90
CA HIS A 66 23.03 1.90 20.52
C HIS A 66 21.99 2.96 20.17
N HIS A 67 22.44 4.21 20.08
CA HIS A 67 21.87 5.19 19.14
C HIS A 67 22.93 5.43 18.07
N GLU A 68 23.07 4.50 17.13
CA GLU A 68 23.80 4.79 15.90
C GLU A 68 22.79 5.23 14.82
N ASN A 69 23.20 6.30 14.14
CA ASN A 69 22.36 7.10 13.27
C ASN A 69 21.97 6.32 11.99
N GLY A 70 20.69 6.46 11.62
CA GLY A 70 20.06 6.13 10.33
C GLY A 70 20.88 5.40 9.27
N GLU A 71 20.56 4.13 9.06
CA GLU A 71 20.97 3.33 7.91
C GLU A 71 19.97 3.54 6.76
N GLU A 72 20.46 3.93 5.58
CA GLU A 72 19.65 4.01 4.36
C GLU A 72 19.21 2.60 3.96
N LEU A 73 17.93 2.29 4.20
CA LEU A 73 17.26 1.09 3.69
C LEU A 73 17.47 0.98 2.19
N ASN A 74 18.22 -0.04 1.75
CA ASN A 74 18.39 -0.33 0.34
C ASN A 74 17.44 -1.48 -0.08
N SER A 75 17.22 -1.63 -1.38
CA SER A 75 16.24 -2.57 -1.92
C SER A 75 16.56 -4.05 -1.67
N ALA A 76 17.73 -4.40 -1.16
CA ALA A 76 18.07 -5.79 -0.80
C ALA A 76 17.52 -6.19 0.57
N ASP A 77 17.27 -5.22 1.47
CA ASP A 77 16.79 -5.49 2.84
C ASP A 77 15.26 -5.73 2.88
N PHE A 78 14.55 -5.43 1.80
CA PHE A 78 13.10 -5.59 1.69
C PHE A 78 12.65 -7.02 1.34
N ASP A 79 13.51 -7.80 0.66
CA ASP A 79 13.16 -9.15 0.22
C ASP A 79 13.21 -10.18 1.38
N GLU A 80 13.99 -9.94 2.43
CA GLU A 80 14.05 -10.82 3.61
C GLU A 80 12.81 -10.71 4.52
N PHE A 81 12.07 -9.60 4.43
CA PHE A 81 10.87 -9.36 5.24
C PHE A 81 9.59 -10.02 4.69
N LEU A 82 9.60 -10.47 3.43
CA LEU A 82 8.42 -11.01 2.75
C LEU A 82 8.26 -12.54 2.87
N ASP A 83 9.24 -13.24 3.45
CA ASP A 83 9.22 -14.69 3.62
C ASP A 83 8.67 -15.15 4.99
N GLU A 84 8.47 -14.24 5.94
CA GLU A 84 7.86 -14.60 7.23
C GLU A 84 6.32 -14.56 7.16
N PRO A 85 5.61 -15.64 7.52
CA PRO A 85 4.16 -15.62 7.60
C PRO A 85 3.72 -14.69 8.73
N ILE A 86 2.95 -13.65 8.39
CA ILE A 86 2.28 -12.80 9.39
C ILE A 86 1.25 -13.68 10.11
N GLU A 87 1.55 -14.10 11.33
CA GLU A 87 0.56 -14.70 12.23
C GLU A 87 -0.40 -13.60 12.70
N LEU A 88 -1.42 -13.32 11.88
CA LEU A 88 -2.56 -12.54 12.31
C LEU A 88 -3.29 -13.33 13.39
N GLY A 89 -3.07 -12.98 14.65
CA GLY A 89 -3.86 -13.47 15.77
C GLY A 89 -5.32 -13.09 15.55
N VAL A 90 -6.09 -13.97 14.92
CA VAL A 90 -7.53 -13.83 14.79
C VAL A 90 -8.08 -13.94 16.21
N PRO A 91 -8.75 -12.91 16.76
CA PRO A 91 -9.34 -13.03 18.08
C PRO A 91 -10.38 -14.16 18.06
N ASP A 92 -10.37 -14.99 19.10
CA ASP A 92 -11.31 -16.10 19.24
C ASP A 92 -12.76 -15.63 19.00
N PRO A 93 -13.59 -16.44 18.33
CA PRO A 93 -14.97 -16.07 18.07
C PRO A 93 -15.70 -15.83 19.38
N ILE A 94 -16.29 -14.64 19.51
CA ILE A 94 -17.11 -14.25 20.65
C ILE A 94 -18.23 -15.29 20.82
N GLN A 95 -18.17 -16.06 21.91
CA GLN A 95 -19.24 -16.96 22.30
C GLN A 95 -20.42 -16.10 22.74
N ILE A 96 -21.52 -16.13 21.97
CA ILE A 96 -22.78 -15.51 22.39
C ILE A 96 -23.53 -16.58 23.16
N ASP A 97 -23.59 -16.43 24.49
CA ASP A 97 -24.39 -17.31 25.33
C ASP A 97 -25.89 -17.14 24.98
N PRO A 98 -26.65 -18.24 24.83
CA PRO A 98 -28.09 -18.16 24.61
C PRO A 98 -28.81 -17.63 25.86
N ALA A 99 -29.82 -16.81 25.62
CA ALA A 99 -30.65 -16.13 26.62
C ALA A 99 -31.48 -17.06 27.50
#